data_AF-A0AAP9LDT3-F1
#
_entry.id   AF-A0AAP9LDT3-F1
#
_cell.length_a   1.000
_cell.length_b   1.000
_cell.length_c   1.000
_cell.angle_alpha   90.00
_cell.angle_beta   90.00
_cell.angle_gamma   90.00
#
_symmetry.space_group_name_H-M   'P 1'
#
loop_
_entity.id
_entity.type
_entity.pdbx_description
1 polymer ?
#
loop_
_entity_poly.entity_id
_entity_poly.type
_entity_poly.pdbx_seq_one_letter_code
_entity_poly.pdbx_strand_id
1 'polypeptide(L)'
;MALLTRLCAVRFGAPLLLTALLVNLPLTAHADTPTQRQDLVAALRQLDALERLVVQSVSRTSAEPRERYHFDYPRLRADLTRIRIGIQAHLTPSRAQPRDPTELNGNYRQESTAKHSGTFPKDQP
;
A
#
# COMPACT_ATOMS: atom_id res chain seq x y z
N MET A 1 -20.10 -32.33 -32.38
CA MET A 1 -19.99 -31.12 -33.23
C MET A 1 -19.74 -29.91 -32.35
N ALA A 2 -18.56 -29.30 -32.53
CA ALA A 2 -18.00 -28.01 -32.04
C ALA A 2 -18.29 -27.53 -30.60
N LEU A 3 -17.29 -27.33 -29.72
CA LEU A 3 -16.40 -26.14 -29.62
C LEU A 3 -17.21 -24.83 -29.56
N LEU A 4 -16.98 -23.84 -28.70
CA LEU A 4 -15.87 -23.46 -27.82
C LEU A 4 -16.38 -22.23 -27.04
N THR A 5 -16.05 -22.05 -25.76
CA THR A 5 -15.64 -20.72 -25.27
C THR A 5 -14.90 -20.84 -23.96
N ARG A 6 -13.59 -20.55 -24.04
CA ARG A 6 -12.71 -20.22 -22.92
C ARG A 6 -13.19 -18.95 -22.23
N LEU A 7 -12.94 -18.81 -20.92
CA LEU A 7 -12.73 -17.56 -20.14
C LEU A 7 -13.00 -17.96 -18.67
N CYS A 8 -12.15 -17.79 -17.66
CA CYS A 8 -10.96 -16.99 -17.50
C CYS A 8 -10.09 -17.70 -16.44
N ALA A 9 -8.80 -17.76 -16.73
CA ALA A 9 -7.78 -18.39 -15.93
C ALA A 9 -7.48 -17.58 -14.65
N VAL A 10 -7.16 -18.30 -13.57
CA VAL A 10 -6.33 -17.86 -12.43
C VAL A 10 -6.89 -16.72 -11.56
N ARG A 11 -7.66 -17.10 -10.53
CA ARG A 11 -7.82 -16.33 -9.27
C ARG A 11 -7.13 -17.03 -8.08
N PHE A 12 -5.99 -17.69 -8.32
CA PHE A 12 -5.24 -18.39 -7.26
C PHE A 12 -3.99 -17.64 -6.75
N GLY A 13 -3.70 -16.44 -7.24
CA GLY A 13 -2.50 -15.68 -6.83
C GLY A 13 -2.62 -14.98 -5.46
N ALA A 14 -3.83 -14.63 -5.03
CA ALA A 14 -4.04 -13.87 -3.79
C ALA A 14 -3.88 -14.68 -2.49
N PRO A 15 -4.44 -15.91 -2.36
CA PRO A 15 -4.29 -16.66 -1.10
C PRO A 15 -2.87 -17.21 -0.91
N LEU A 16 -2.13 -17.47 -1.98
CA LEU A 16 -0.77 -18.03 -1.90
C LEU A 16 0.28 -17.03 -1.40
N LEU A 17 0.06 -15.72 -1.64
CA LEU A 17 0.95 -14.67 -1.15
C LEU A 17 0.67 -14.32 0.32
N LEU A 18 -0.59 -14.40 0.77
CA LEU A 18 -0.94 -14.15 2.17
C LEU A 18 -0.41 -15.25 3.09
N THR A 19 -0.40 -16.52 2.65
CA THR A 19 0.24 -17.62 3.39
C THR A 19 1.76 -17.50 3.39
N ALA A 20 2.39 -17.07 2.30
CA ALA A 20 3.82 -16.77 2.27
C ALA A 20 4.21 -15.61 3.22
N LEU A 21 3.33 -14.62 3.40
CA LEU A 21 3.52 -13.51 4.34
C LEU A 21 3.51 -13.98 5.80
N LEU A 22 2.63 -14.92 6.16
CA LEU A 22 2.50 -15.44 7.52
C LEU A 22 3.60 -16.44 7.90
N VAL A 23 4.16 -17.19 6.94
CA VAL A 23 5.22 -18.19 7.20
C VAL A 23 6.59 -17.55 7.48
N ASN A 24 6.83 -16.30 7.07
CA ASN A 24 8.11 -15.61 7.23
C ASN A 24 8.14 -14.64 8.42
N LEU A 25 7.22 -14.73 9.37
CA LEU A 25 7.23 -13.88 10.57
C LEU A 25 8.23 -14.45 11.58
N PRO A 26 9.37 -13.78 11.88
CA PRO A 26 10.35 -14.27 12.83
C PRO A 26 9.72 -14.30 14.23
N LEU A 27 9.43 -15.48 14.75
CA LEU A 27 8.68 -15.65 16.00
C LEU A 27 9.54 -15.41 17.25
N THR A 28 10.85 -15.20 17.12
CA THR A 28 11.76 -14.95 18.25
C THR A 28 12.99 -14.17 17.78
N ALA A 29 13.08 -12.87 18.10
CA ALA A 29 14.26 -12.06 17.79
C ALA A 29 15.20 -12.00 19.01
N HIS A 30 16.21 -12.86 19.05
CA HIS A 30 17.41 -12.63 19.84
C HIS A 30 18.42 -11.95 18.90
N ALA A 31 18.74 -10.69 19.18
CA ALA A 31 19.33 -9.78 18.19
C ALA A 31 20.84 -10.00 18.00
N ASP A 32 21.20 -11.02 17.24
CA ASP A 32 22.47 -11.03 16.52
C ASP A 32 22.36 -10.06 15.33
N THR A 33 23.27 -9.09 15.25
CA THR A 33 23.31 -8.07 14.17
C THR A 33 23.19 -8.60 12.73
N PRO A 34 23.72 -9.79 12.34
CA PRO A 34 23.46 -10.37 11.03
C PRO A 34 21.99 -10.80 10.82
N THR A 35 21.33 -11.34 11.85
CA THR A 35 19.93 -11.80 11.80
C THR A 35 18.98 -10.62 11.64
N GLN A 36 19.18 -9.54 12.40
CA GLN A 36 18.38 -8.32 12.27
C GLN A 36 18.46 -7.72 10.85
N ARG A 37 19.65 -7.71 10.24
CA ARG A 37 19.83 -7.25 8.87
C ARG A 37 19.04 -8.11 7.88
N GLN A 38 19.03 -9.43 8.06
CA GLN A 38 18.27 -10.35 7.21
C GLN A 38 16.76 -10.11 7.33
N ASP A 39 16.25 -9.93 8.55
CA ASP A 39 14.84 -9.64 8.81
C ASP A 39 14.40 -8.33 8.13
N LEU A 40 15.21 -7.28 8.21
CA LEU A 40 14.92 -6.01 7.54
C LEU A 40 14.96 -6.12 6.01
N VAL A 41 15.86 -6.93 5.45
CA VAL A 41 15.86 -7.24 4.02
C VAL A 41 14.62 -8.03 3.61
N ALA A 42 14.15 -8.95 4.44
CA ALA A 42 12.89 -9.67 4.21
C ALA A 42 11.70 -8.71 4.26
N ALA A 43 11.67 -7.77 5.21
CA ALA A 43 10.64 -6.73 5.31
C ALA A 43 10.56 -5.87 4.04
N LEU A 44 11.71 -5.50 3.44
CA LEU A 44 11.73 -4.78 2.16
C LEU A 44 11.07 -5.58 1.03
N ARG A 45 11.31 -6.89 0.95
CA ARG A 45 10.67 -7.75 -0.05
C ARG A 45 9.15 -7.87 0.17
N GLN A 46 8.72 -7.88 1.43
CA GLN A 46 7.29 -7.85 1.79
C GLN A 46 6.64 -6.53 1.39
N LEU A 47 7.33 -5.40 1.56
CA LEU A 47 6.87 -4.10 1.07
C LEU A 47 6.72 -4.09 -0.44
N ASP A 48 7.68 -4.66 -1.20
CA ASP A 48 7.56 -4.76 -2.65
C ASP A 48 6.35 -5.62 -3.08
N ALA A 49 6.07 -6.70 -2.35
CA ALA A 49 4.89 -7.53 -2.58
C ALA A 49 3.59 -6.74 -2.29
N LEU A 50 3.56 -5.97 -1.21
CA LEU A 50 2.43 -5.10 -0.87
C LEU A 50 2.21 -4.01 -1.92
N GLU A 51 3.27 -3.36 -2.41
CA GLU A 51 3.18 -2.36 -3.49
C GLU A 51 2.53 -2.95 -4.75
N ARG A 52 2.91 -4.19 -5.13
CA ARG A 52 2.26 -4.89 -6.26
C ARG A 52 0.77 -5.17 -6.00
N LEU A 53 0.40 -5.57 -4.78
CA LEU A 53 -1.00 -5.77 -4.41
C LEU A 53 -1.79 -4.47 -4.50
N VAL A 54 -1.23 -3.37 -4.00
CA VAL A 54 -1.83 -2.03 -4.09
C VAL A 54 -2.09 -1.63 -5.54
N VAL A 55 -1.11 -1.82 -6.44
CA VAL A 55 -1.28 -1.54 -7.88
C VAL A 55 -2.42 -2.37 -8.47
N GLN A 56 -2.49 -3.66 -8.16
CA GLN A 56 -3.58 -4.53 -8.62
C GLN A 56 -4.95 -4.09 -8.08
N SER A 57 -5.01 -3.61 -6.84
CA SER A 57 -6.25 -3.11 -6.24
C SER A 57 -6.74 -1.84 -6.91
N VAL A 58 -5.85 -0.88 -7.21
CA VAL A 58 -6.20 0.35 -7.96
C VAL A 58 -6.84 0.01 -9.31
N SER A 59 -6.30 -0.97 -10.04
CA SER A 59 -6.86 -1.42 -11.32
C SER A 59 -8.26 -2.05 -11.20
N ARG A 60 -8.65 -2.54 -10.01
CA ARG A 60 -9.96 -3.16 -9.77
C ARG A 60 -11.01 -2.16 -9.27
N THR A 61 -10.60 -1.06 -8.65
CA THR A 61 -11.50 -0.07 -8.02
C THR A 61 -12.21 0.86 -9.02
N SER A 62 -11.88 0.80 -10.32
CA SER A 62 -12.32 1.77 -11.35
C SER A 62 -13.83 1.81 -11.71
N ALA A 63 -14.76 1.24 -10.92
CA ALA A 63 -16.12 0.96 -11.43
C ALA A 63 -17.32 1.37 -10.56
N GLU A 64 -17.16 1.89 -9.33
CA GLU A 64 -18.33 2.19 -8.47
C GLU A 64 -18.43 3.68 -8.11
N PRO A 65 -19.21 4.48 -8.86
CA PRO A 65 -19.47 5.90 -8.59
C PRO A 65 -20.27 6.16 -7.29
N ARG A 66 -20.52 5.14 -6.47
CA ARG A 66 -21.53 5.17 -5.40
C ARG A 66 -20.96 5.22 -3.99
N GLU A 67 -19.65 5.04 -3.81
CA GLU A 67 -19.03 5.07 -2.49
C GLU A 67 -18.66 6.50 -2.05
N ARG A 68 -19.26 6.94 -0.93
CA ARG A 68 -18.97 8.24 -0.32
C ARG A 68 -17.54 8.32 0.23
N TYR A 69 -16.97 7.18 0.64
CA TYR A 69 -15.62 7.09 1.15
C TYR A 69 -14.82 6.14 0.29
N HIS A 70 -13.63 6.58 -0.11
CA HIS A 70 -12.72 5.78 -0.91
C HIS A 70 -11.34 5.74 -0.28
N PHE A 71 -10.60 4.71 -0.65
CA PHE A 71 -9.23 4.50 -0.17
C PHE A 71 -8.25 5.33 -1.01
N ASP A 72 -7.48 6.20 -0.34
CA ASP A 72 -6.44 7.05 -0.94
C ASP A 72 -5.16 6.22 -1.15
N TYR A 73 -5.16 5.46 -2.25
CA TYR A 73 -4.01 4.68 -2.68
C TYR A 73 -2.74 5.53 -2.93
N PRO A 74 -2.81 6.73 -3.54
CA PRO A 74 -1.65 7.61 -3.65
C PRO A 74 -0.98 7.91 -2.30
N ARG A 75 -1.78 8.23 -1.28
CA ARG A 75 -1.27 8.50 0.08
C ARG A 75 -0.66 7.27 0.74
N LEU A 76 -1.27 6.10 0.59
CA LEU A 76 -0.66 4.84 1.06
C LEU A 76 0.71 4.60 0.39
N ARG A 77 0.81 4.78 -0.93
CA ARG A 77 2.07 4.56 -1.66
C ARG A 77 3.19 5.51 -1.22
N ALA A 78 2.84 6.75 -0.88
CA ALA A 78 3.79 7.71 -0.33
C ALA A 78 4.34 7.22 1.02
N ASP A 79 3.46 6.74 1.91
CA ASP A 79 3.87 6.21 3.23
C ASP A 79 4.70 4.92 3.10
N LEU A 80 4.34 3.99 2.19
CA LEU A 80 5.16 2.80 1.91
C LEU A 80 6.57 3.16 1.42
N THR A 81 6.68 4.20 0.59
CA THR A 81 7.98 4.71 0.13
C THR A 81 8.80 5.28 1.28
N ARG A 82 8.17 6.04 2.19
CA ARG A 82 8.84 6.57 3.40
C ARG A 82 9.35 5.45 4.30
N ILE A 83 8.55 4.40 4.52
CA ILE A 83 8.95 3.23 5.30
C ILE A 83 10.17 2.54 4.65
N ARG A 84 10.14 2.31 3.33
CA ARG A 84 11.27 1.74 2.59
C ARG A 84 12.54 2.55 2.77
N ILE A 85 12.46 3.88 2.61
CA ILE A 85 13.59 4.79 2.81
C ILE A 85 14.12 4.68 4.25
N GLY A 86 13.25 4.64 5.25
CA GLY A 86 13.62 4.49 6.66
C GLY A 86 14.40 3.21 6.94
N ILE A 87 13.92 2.07 6.43
CA ILE A 87 14.59 0.77 6.59
C ILE A 87 15.94 0.76 5.86
N GLN A 88 16.00 1.24 4.62
CA GLN A 88 17.25 1.31 3.85
C GLN A 88 18.29 2.21 4.53
N ALA A 89 17.85 3.34 5.07
CA ALA A 89 18.72 4.29 5.76
C ALA A 89 19.22 3.77 7.12
N HIS A 90 18.54 2.78 7.71
CA HIS A 90 19.02 2.02 8.87
C HIS A 90 20.02 0.92 8.47
N LEU A 91 19.75 0.21 7.36
CA LEU A 91 20.64 -0.83 6.82
C LEU A 91 21.97 -0.27 6.29
N THR A 92 21.95 0.96 5.76
CA THR A 92 23.12 1.68 5.24
C THR A 92 23.29 2.99 6.02
N PRO A 93 23.71 2.93 7.29
CA PRO A 93 23.84 4.11 8.11
C PRO A 93 24.99 4.97 7.56
N SER A 94 24.66 6.06 6.86
CA SER A 94 25.63 7.13 6.62
C SER A 94 25.92 7.81 7.95
N ARG A 95 27.19 7.85 8.39
CA ARG A 95 27.58 8.68 9.52
C ARG A 95 27.49 10.15 9.09
N ALA A 96 26.80 10.95 9.90
CA ALA A 96 26.53 12.39 9.76
C ALA A 96 25.26 12.76 8.97
N GLN A 97 24.12 12.85 9.66
CA GLN A 97 23.22 14.02 9.66
C GLN A 97 22.00 13.76 10.58
N PRO A 98 21.56 14.75 11.37
CA PRO A 98 20.20 14.76 11.93
C PRO A 98 19.21 14.69 10.77
N ARG A 99 18.39 13.64 10.73
CA ARG A 99 17.33 13.51 9.74
C ARG A 99 16.07 14.11 10.34
N ASP A 100 15.33 14.86 9.52
CA ASP A 100 13.97 15.24 9.86
C ASP A 100 13.04 14.05 9.60
N PRO A 101 12.45 13.43 10.64
CA PRO A 101 11.54 12.31 10.44
C PRO A 101 10.25 12.83 9.82
N THR A 102 10.06 12.61 8.52
CA THR A 102 8.76 12.89 7.90
C THR A 102 7.73 11.89 8.45
N GLU A 103 6.72 12.40 9.14
CA GLU A 103 5.64 11.58 9.70
C GLU A 103 4.86 10.83 8.61
N LEU A 104 4.33 9.66 8.95
CA LEU A 104 3.41 8.94 8.07
C LEU A 104 2.04 9.65 8.11
N ASN A 105 1.34 9.69 6.98
CA ASN A 105 0.01 10.29 6.96
C ASN A 105 -0.98 9.50 7.84
N GLY A 106 -0.95 8.17 7.76
CA GLY A 106 -1.76 7.25 8.58
C GLY A 106 -3.28 7.28 8.33
N ASN A 107 -3.84 8.33 7.73
CA ASN A 107 -5.23 8.42 7.33
C ASN A 107 -5.36 8.29 5.80
N TYR A 108 -5.82 7.13 5.33
CA TYR A 108 -6.00 6.80 3.92
C TYR A 108 -7.46 6.87 3.46
N ARG A 109 -8.35 7.51 4.22
CA ARG A 109 -9.74 7.69 3.82
C ARG A 109 -9.92 9.06 3.17
N GLN A 110 -10.47 9.06 1.97
CA GLN A 110 -10.87 10.29 1.27
C GLN A 110 -12.39 10.30 1.13
N GLU A 111 -13.00 11.48 1.25
CA GLU A 111 -14.44 11.68 1.06
C GLU A 111 -14.68 12.24 -0.35
N SER A 112 -15.64 11.64 -1.07
CA SER A 112 -16.12 12.19 -2.34
C SER A 112 -16.94 13.45 -2.05
N THR A 113 -16.30 14.61 -2.13
CA THR A 113 -17.01 15.89 -2.14
C THR A 113 -17.72 16.02 -3.49
N ALA A 114 -18.91 15.43 -3.61
CA ALA A 114 -19.80 15.69 -4.72
C ALA A 114 -20.21 17.18 -4.65
N LYS A 115 -19.38 18.02 -5.28
CA LYS A 115 -19.59 19.42 -5.67
C LYS A 115 -20.86 20.07 -5.06
N HIS A 116 -20.87 20.29 -3.75
CA HIS A 116 -21.82 21.21 -3.13
C HIS A 116 -21.28 22.64 -3.31
N SER A 117 -21.03 23.04 -4.57
CA SER A 117 -21.06 24.45 -4.91
C SER A 117 -22.53 24.83 -4.99
N GLY A 118 -23.15 25.05 -3.84
CA GLY A 118 -24.38 25.82 -3.77
C GLY A 118 -24.03 27.22 -4.27
N THR A 119 -24.16 27.43 -5.57
CA THR A 119 -24.30 28.78 -6.13
C THR A 119 -25.61 29.29 -5.57
N PHE A 120 -25.56 29.91 -4.39
CA PHE A 120 -26.68 30.68 -3.85
C PHE A 120 -27.04 31.74 -4.90
N PRO A 121 -28.25 31.71 -5.50
CA PRO A 121 -28.75 32.87 -6.21
C PRO A 121 -28.96 33.94 -5.14
N LYS A 122 -28.08 34.93 -5.12
CA LYS A 122 -28.24 36.11 -4.26
C LYS A 122 -29.45 36.87 -4.79
N ASP A 123 -30.53 36.80 -4.01
CA ASP A 123 -31.75 37.62 -4.00
C ASP A 123 -31.92 38.64 -5.13
N GLN A 124 -32.95 38.40 -5.97
CA GLN A 124 -33.75 39.47 -6.59
C GLN A 124 -34.86 39.85 -5.60
N PRO A 125 -34.91 41.13 -5.21
CA PRO A 125 -36.07 41.94 -5.55
C PRO A 125 -35.75 43.10 -6.50
#